data_AF-A0A1Y0EE00-F1
#
_entry.id   AF-A0A1Y0EE00-F1
#
_cell.length_a   1.000
_cell.length_b   1.000
_cell.length_c   1.000
_cell.angle_alpha   90.00
_cell.angle_beta   90.00
_cell.angle_gamma   90.00
#
_symmetry.space_group_name_H-M   'P 1'
#
loop_
_entity.id
_entity.type
_entity.pdbx_description
1 polymer ?
#
loop_
_entity_poly.entity_id
_entity_poly.type
_entity_poly.pdbx_seq_one_letter_code
_entity_poly.pdbx_strand_id
1 'polypeptide(L)'
;MRNKNVPSNNPEYRKRMRVQKELTELLHAEGHGTLFPSASVMPEKSRAKYAIKRERLIRDGIKYGFWVPQALIDEVNPPPEENPRVPDEDDDGKAPSGKDDDDGSDEIPI
;
A
#
# COMPACT_ATOMS: atom_id res chain seq x y z
N MET A 1 -45.37 15.16 4.18
CA MET A 1 -44.05 15.44 3.56
C MET A 1 -43.03 15.58 4.69
N ARG A 2 -42.11 14.62 4.86
CA ARG A 2 -41.06 14.71 5.91
C ARG A 2 -39.78 15.23 5.26
N ASN A 3 -39.30 16.38 5.75
CA ASN A 3 -38.07 17.03 5.33
C ASN A 3 -36.89 16.05 5.54
N LYS A 4 -36.31 15.53 4.45
CA LYS A 4 -35.23 14.52 4.48
C LYS A 4 -33.82 15.15 4.57
N ASN A 5 -33.70 16.33 5.20
CA ASN A 5 -32.42 17.02 5.36
C ASN A 5 -32.12 17.21 6.84
N VAL A 6 -32.17 16.14 7.64
CA VAL A 6 -31.54 16.17 8.96
C VAL A 6 -30.05 15.96 8.73
N PRO A 7 -29.19 17.00 8.84
CA PRO A 7 -27.75 16.79 8.78
C PRO A 7 -27.40 15.83 9.89
N SER A 8 -26.89 14.65 9.53
CA SER A 8 -26.41 13.67 10.50
C SER A 8 -25.54 14.40 11.52
N ASN A 9 -25.90 14.30 12.81
CA ASN A 9 -25.11 14.88 13.89
C ASN A 9 -23.85 14.06 14.18
N ASN A 10 -23.63 12.99 13.40
CA ASN A 10 -22.43 12.17 13.47
C ASN A 10 -21.25 12.93 12.81
N PRO A 11 -20.21 13.30 13.58
CA PRO A 11 -19.05 14.01 13.05
C PRO A 11 -18.29 13.21 11.99
N GLU A 12 -18.23 11.88 12.10
CA GLU A 12 -17.57 11.01 11.12
C GLU A 12 -18.31 11.00 9.79
N TYR A 13 -19.64 11.01 9.81
CA TYR A 13 -20.43 11.13 8.58
C TYR A 13 -20.16 12.46 7.87
N ARG A 14 -20.10 13.58 8.61
CA ARG A 14 -19.79 14.89 8.04
C ARG A 14 -18.38 14.94 7.45
N LYS A 15 -17.42 14.33 8.14
CA LYS A 15 -16.03 14.21 7.66
C LYS A 15 -15.97 13.39 6.38
N ARG A 16 -16.63 12.23 6.33
CA ARG A 16 -16.73 11.38 5.14
C ARG A 16 -17.32 12.15 3.95
N MET A 17 -18.41 12.90 4.15
CA MET A 17 -19.02 13.70 3.06
C MET A 17 -18.09 14.82 2.57
N ARG A 18 -17.30 15.45 3.46
CA ARG A 18 -16.29 16.44 3.05
C ARG A 18 -15.18 15.81 2.22
N VAL A 19 -14.64 14.67 2.69
CA VAL A 19 -13.62 13.91 1.96
C VAL A 19 -14.14 13.52 0.58
N GLN A 20 -15.37 13.02 0.47
CA GLN A 20 -15.98 12.67 -0.81
C GLN A 20 -16.03 13.85 -1.77
N LYS A 21 -16.43 15.03 -1.28
CA LYS A 21 -16.52 16.24 -2.09
C LYS A 21 -15.14 16.70 -2.55
N GLU A 22 -14.19 16.82 -1.64
CA GLU A 22 -12.83 17.27 -1.95
C GLU A 22 -12.08 16.30 -2.88
N LEU A 23 -12.29 14.98 -2.69
CA LEU A 23 -11.72 13.97 -3.57
C LEU A 23 -12.30 14.05 -4.97
N THR A 24 -13.62 14.20 -5.11
CA THR A 24 -14.27 14.37 -6.43
C THR A 24 -13.74 15.60 -7.15
N GLU A 25 -13.60 16.73 -6.45
CA GLU A 25 -13.04 17.96 -7.03
C GLU A 25 -11.60 17.77 -7.48
N LEU A 26 -10.78 17.05 -6.69
CA LEU A 26 -9.40 16.73 -7.04
C LEU A 26 -9.34 15.86 -8.31
N LEU A 27 -10.13 14.79 -8.35
CA LEU A 27 -10.21 13.89 -9.50
C LEU A 27 -10.64 14.65 -10.76
N HIS A 28 -11.63 15.52 -10.66
CA HIS A 28 -12.09 16.32 -11.80
C HIS A 28 -11.04 17.34 -12.27
N ALA A 29 -10.27 17.93 -11.35
CA ALA A 29 -9.17 18.83 -11.69
C ALA A 29 -8.03 18.11 -12.43
N GLU A 30 -7.78 16.85 -12.08
CA GLU A 30 -6.81 15.97 -12.76
C GLU A 30 -7.37 15.34 -14.05
N GLY A 31 -8.66 15.54 -14.34
CA GLY A 31 -9.33 15.02 -15.54
C GLY A 31 -9.84 13.58 -15.41
N HIS A 32 -9.86 13.02 -14.20
CA HIS A 32 -10.48 11.73 -13.94
C HIS A 32 -12.01 11.87 -13.87
N GLY A 33 -12.72 11.05 -14.65
CA GLY A 33 -14.18 10.94 -14.59
C GLY A 33 -14.97 12.13 -15.14
N THR A 34 -14.31 13.11 -15.77
CA THR A 34 -14.95 14.29 -16.39
C THR A 34 -14.45 14.50 -17.81
N LEU A 35 -15.34 14.92 -18.71
CA LEU A 35 -15.00 15.33 -20.08
C LEU A 35 -14.43 16.76 -20.14
N PHE A 36 -14.60 17.53 -19.07
CA PHE A 36 -14.19 18.94 -18.97
C PHE A 36 -13.28 19.12 -17.76
N PRO A 37 -11.98 18.78 -17.88
CA PRO A 37 -11.03 19.00 -16.80
C PRO A 37 -10.91 20.49 -16.52
N SER A 38 -11.04 20.86 -15.24
CA SER A 38 -10.77 22.23 -14.82
C SER A 38 -9.26 22.44 -14.83
N ALA A 39 -8.74 23.29 -15.72
CA ALA A 39 -7.32 23.63 -15.76
C ALA A 39 -6.93 24.37 -14.48
N SER A 40 -6.52 23.62 -13.46
CA SER A 40 -6.05 24.18 -12.20
C SER A 40 -4.65 24.73 -12.38
N VAL A 41 -4.56 26.03 -12.70
CA VAL A 41 -3.28 26.74 -12.79
C VAL A 41 -2.78 27.02 -11.37
N MET A 42 -2.13 26.04 -10.75
CA MET A 42 -1.59 26.20 -9.40
C MET A 42 -0.24 26.92 -9.41
N PRO A 43 -0.07 27.99 -8.61
CA PRO A 43 1.22 28.66 -8.49
C PRO A 43 2.26 27.74 -7.84
N GLU A 44 3.49 27.78 -8.35
CA GLU A 44 4.56 26.82 -8.05
C GLU A 44 4.90 26.70 -6.55
N LYS A 45 4.80 27.81 -5.80
CA LYS A 45 4.99 27.87 -4.34
C LYS A 45 3.95 27.05 -3.55
N SER A 46 2.83 26.71 -4.17
CA SER A 46 1.75 25.93 -3.56
C SER A 46 1.83 24.44 -3.90
N ARG A 47 2.72 24.01 -4.80
CA ARG A 47 2.82 22.60 -5.26
C ARG A 47 3.10 21.62 -4.12
N ALA A 48 4.03 21.92 -3.22
CA ALA A 48 4.36 21.01 -2.12
C ALA A 48 3.19 20.83 -1.14
N LYS A 49 2.52 21.93 -0.77
CA LYS A 49 1.33 21.89 0.10
C LYS A 49 0.17 21.16 -0.57
N TYR A 50 0.03 21.34 -1.89
CA TYR A 50 -0.95 20.66 -2.70
C TYR A 50 -0.68 19.15 -2.76
N ALA A 51 0.58 18.73 -2.96
CA ALA A 51 0.97 17.32 -2.99
C ALA A 51 0.63 16.60 -1.67
N ILE A 52 0.97 17.20 -0.53
CA ILE A 52 0.64 16.65 0.79
C ILE A 52 -0.89 16.56 0.97
N LYS A 53 -1.63 17.60 0.57
CA LYS A 53 -3.09 17.59 0.64
C LYS A 53 -3.69 16.50 -0.25
N ARG A 54 -3.17 16.34 -1.46
CA ARG A 54 -3.57 15.34 -2.46
C ARG A 54 -3.37 13.93 -1.93
N GLU A 55 -2.16 13.60 -1.48
CA GLU A 55 -1.83 12.30 -0.88
C GLU A 55 -2.77 11.97 0.29
N ARG A 56 -3.00 12.94 1.18
CA ARG A 56 -3.91 12.78 2.31
C ARG A 56 -5.35 12.49 1.85
N LEU A 57 -5.87 13.22 0.87
CA LEU A 57 -7.22 13.02 0.36
C LEU A 57 -7.40 11.67 -0.31
N ILE A 58 -6.39 11.20 -1.05
CA ILE A 58 -6.39 9.87 -1.67
C ILE A 58 -6.43 8.79 -0.59
N ARG A 59 -5.57 8.87 0.43
CA ARG A 59 -5.57 7.93 1.57
C ARG A 59 -6.90 7.92 2.33
N ASP A 60 -7.44 9.10 2.65
CA ASP A 60 -8.75 9.21 3.30
C ASP A 60 -9.86 8.64 2.39
N GLY A 61 -9.75 8.83 1.09
CA GLY A 61 -10.65 8.28 0.07
C GLY A 61 -10.69 6.75 0.09
N ILE A 62 -9.51 6.12 0.05
CA ILE A 62 -9.33 4.68 0.15
C ILE A 62 -9.90 4.17 1.48
N LYS A 63 -9.58 4.84 2.59
CA LYS A 63 -10.06 4.48 3.93
C LYS A 63 -11.59 4.46 4.04
N TYR A 64 -12.28 5.42 3.40
CA TYR A 64 -13.74 5.50 3.40
C TYR A 64 -14.41 4.68 2.28
N GLY A 65 -13.63 3.94 1.47
CA GLY A 65 -14.13 3.08 0.40
C GLY A 65 -14.69 3.83 -0.81
N PHE A 66 -14.14 5.01 -1.12
CA PHE A 66 -14.51 5.75 -2.33
C PHE A 66 -13.72 5.26 -3.56
N TRP A 67 -14.30 5.46 -4.74
CA TRP A 67 -13.60 5.15 -5.99
C TRP A 67 -12.43 6.11 -6.21
N VAL A 68 -11.25 5.55 -6.44
CA VAL A 68 -10.01 6.26 -6.70
C VAL A 68 -9.32 5.56 -7.89
N PRO A 69 -8.80 6.30 -8.89
CA PRO A 69 -8.02 5.72 -9.98
C PRO A 69 -6.80 4.94 -9.47
N GLN A 70 -6.53 3.78 -10.08
CA GLN A 70 -5.44 2.89 -9.65
C GLN A 70 -4.07 3.59 -9.62
N ALA A 71 -3.78 4.44 -10.62
CA ALA A 71 -2.54 5.21 -10.67
C ALA A 71 -2.30 6.08 -9.41
N LEU A 72 -3.38 6.60 -8.80
CA LEU A 72 -3.29 7.39 -7.57
C LEU A 72 -3.12 6.50 -6.34
N ILE A 73 -3.67 5.28 -6.37
CA ILE A 73 -3.54 4.29 -5.29
C ILE A 73 -2.07 3.84 -5.21
N ASP A 74 -1.48 3.51 -6.36
CA ASP A 74 -0.10 3.03 -6.44
C ASP A 74 0.90 4.11 -6.00
N GLU A 75 0.58 5.39 -6.22
CA GLU A 75 1.41 6.52 -5.79
C GLU A 75 1.45 6.69 -4.26
N VAL A 76 0.33 6.46 -3.57
CA VAL A 76 0.23 6.69 -2.11
C VAL A 76 0.45 5.44 -1.26
N ASN A 77 0.34 4.27 -1.88
CA ASN A 77 0.52 2.96 -1.28
C ASN A 77 1.16 2.01 -2.31
N PRO A 78 2.45 2.19 -2.61
CA PRO A 78 3.14 1.34 -3.56
C PRO A 78 3.06 -0.13 -3.09
N PRO A 79 2.87 -1.08 -4.01
CA PRO A 79 2.96 -2.48 -3.65
C PRO A 79 4.35 -2.75 -3.03
N PRO A 80 4.44 -3.61 -2.00
CA PRO A 80 5.73 -3.96 -1.44
C PRO A 80 6.63 -4.48 -2.55
N GLU A 81 7.84 -3.93 -2.66
CA GLU A 81 8.83 -4.42 -3.61
C GLU A 81 9.03 -5.92 -3.38
N GLU A 82 9.05 -6.69 -4.46
CA GLU A 82 9.28 -8.13 -4.42
C GLU A 82 10.59 -8.36 -3.65
N ASN A 83 10.49 -9.04 -2.51
CA ASN A 83 11.61 -9.30 -1.63
C ASN A 83 12.76 -9.88 -2.48
N PRO A 84 14.01 -9.39 -2.37
CA PRO A 84 15.11 -9.90 -3.18
C PRO A 84 15.18 -11.41 -2.99
N ARG A 85 15.09 -12.15 -4.09
CA ARG A 85 15.20 -13.61 -4.11
C ARG A 85 16.52 -13.96 -3.43
N VAL A 86 16.43 -14.54 -2.23
CA VAL A 86 17.59 -15.14 -1.57
C VAL A 86 18.22 -16.11 -2.56
N PRO A 87 19.54 -16.02 -2.82
CA PRO A 87 20.21 -17.01 -3.64
C PRO A 87 19.95 -18.39 -3.04
N ASP A 88 19.43 -19.32 -3.85
CA ASP A 88 19.23 -20.70 -3.44
C ASP A 88 20.61 -21.28 -3.06
N GLU A 89 20.87 -21.45 -1.76
CA GLU A 89 22.05 -22.14 -1.22
C GLU A 89 21.89 -23.66 -1.43
N ASP A 90 21.96 -24.11 -2.68
CA ASP A 90 22.06 -25.52 -3.02
C ASP A 90 23.31 -25.72 -3.89
N ASP A 91 24.47 -25.90 -3.25
CA ASP A 91 25.62 -26.59 -3.85
C ASP A 91 25.90 -27.87 -3.04
N ASP A 92 25.30 -28.95 -3.55
CA ASP A 92 25.42 -30.34 -3.15
C ASP A 92 26.88 -30.80 -3.04
N GLY A 93 27.40 -30.80 -1.81
CA GLY A 93 28.71 -31.33 -1.46
C GLY A 93 28.69 -32.73 -0.83
N LYS A 94 28.22 -33.74 -1.56
CA LYS A 94 28.60 -35.17 -1.44
C LYS A 94 27.92 -36.05 -0.35
N ALA A 95 27.26 -37.10 -0.85
CA ALA A 95 26.58 -38.21 -0.16
C ALA A 95 27.51 -39.14 0.66
N PRO A 96 26.97 -40.02 1.54
CA PRO A 96 27.72 -40.75 2.57
C PRO A 96 28.37 -42.04 2.03
N SER A 97 29.65 -42.24 2.34
CA SER A 97 30.38 -43.50 2.21
C SER A 97 31.46 -43.47 3.30
N GLY A 98 31.59 -44.37 4.25
CA GLY A 98 31.32 -45.80 4.29
C GLY A 98 32.45 -46.43 5.12
N LYS A 99 32.20 -47.63 5.63
CA LYS A 99 33.11 -48.56 6.34
C LYS A 99 33.28 -48.37 7.84
N ASP A 100 32.53 -49.23 8.51
CA ASP A 100 32.99 -50.09 9.60
C ASP A 100 34.51 -50.33 9.54
N ASP A 101 35.21 -49.97 10.61
CA ASP A 101 36.36 -50.73 11.09
C ASP A 101 36.29 -50.73 12.63
N ASP A 102 35.86 -51.89 13.09
CA ASP A 102 35.92 -52.43 14.44
C ASP A 102 37.40 -52.54 14.87
N ASP A 103 37.85 -51.79 15.88
CA ASP A 103 39.09 -52.08 16.61
C ASP A 103 38.85 -52.18 18.13
N GLY A 104 38.23 -53.31 18.49
CA GLY A 104 38.58 -54.12 19.67
C GLY A 104 39.08 -53.40 20.91
N SER A 105 38.14 -53.21 21.84
CA SER A 105 38.36 -52.79 23.22
C SER A 105 39.32 -53.70 24.00
N ASP A 106 40.19 -53.04 24.77
CA ASP A 106 40.68 -53.35 26.12
C ASP A 106 41.29 -54.73 26.44
N GLU A 107 42.57 -54.66 26.82
CA GLU A 107 43.39 -55.71 27.43
C GLU A 107 42.76 -56.30 28.71
N ILE A 108 42.90 -57.62 28.82
CA ILE A 108 42.43 -58.47 29.92
C ILE A 108 43.49 -58.48 31.04
N PRO A 109 43.18 -58.25 32.33
CA PRO A 109 44.15 -58.41 33.40
C PRO A 109 44.28 -59.87 33.85
N ILE A 110 45.50 -60.26 34.26
CA ILE A 110 45.84 -61.48 35.01
C ILE A 110 45.86 -61.14 36.51
#